data_AF-A0A0B5KP99-F1
#
_entry.id   AF-A0A0B5KP99-F1
#
_cell.length_a   1.000
_cell.length_b   1.000
_cell.length_c   1.000
_cell.angle_alpha   90.00
_cell.angle_beta   90.00
_cell.angle_gamma   90.00
#
_symmetry.space_group_name_H-M   'P 1'
#
loop_
_entity.id
_entity.type
_entity.pdbx_description
1 polymer ?
#
loop_
_entity_poly.entity_id
_entity_poly.type
_entity_poly.pdbx_seq_one_letter_code
_entity_poly.pdbx_strand_id
1 'polypeptide(L)'
;MIGYQIYVRSFRDGNFDGVGDFKGLKGAISYLKELGVDFVWLMPVFSSISFHGYDVVDFYSFKAEYGDEKDFREMIEAFHDNGIKVVLDLPIHHTGFLHTWFQKALKGDPHYRDYYVWASEKTDLDERREWDNERIWHPLEDGRFYRGLFGPLSPDLNYDNPQVFEEMKKVVYHLLEMGVDGFRFDAAKHMRDSLEQNVRFWRYFLSDIEGIFLAEIWAEARVVDEHGRIFGYMLNFDTSHCIKEAVWKENFRVLIESIERALVGKDYLPVNFTSNHDMSRLASFEGGLSEEKVKLSLSILFTLPGVPLIFYGDELGMKGIYRKPNTEVVLDPFPWSENMCVEGQTFWKWPAYNSPFSGVSAEYQKKNRDSILSHTMRWAGFRKENHWLDRANIEFLCKEEKLLVYRLVDEGRSLKVIHNLSNGEMVFEGVRVQPYSTEVI
;
A
#
# COMPACT_ATOMS: atom_id res chain seq x y z
N MET A 1 -0.45 9.44 -12.29
CA MET A 1 -0.38 9.58 -10.84
C MET A 1 0.60 8.55 -10.32
N ILE A 2 1.46 8.88 -9.36
CA ILE A 2 2.44 7.97 -8.76
C ILE A 2 2.28 8.00 -7.24
N GLY A 3 2.03 6.84 -6.63
CA GLY A 3 1.89 6.66 -5.19
C GLY A 3 3.18 6.20 -4.51
N TYR A 4 3.32 6.53 -3.22
CA TYR A 4 4.47 6.07 -2.42
C TYR A 4 4.02 5.69 -1.00
N GLN A 5 4.09 4.40 -0.65
CA GLN A 5 3.69 3.88 0.66
C GLN A 5 4.85 3.98 1.65
N ILE A 6 4.62 4.64 2.79
CA ILE A 6 5.61 4.97 3.80
C ILE A 6 5.24 4.34 5.14
N TYR A 7 6.19 3.60 5.73
CA TYR A 7 6.19 3.32 7.17
C TYR A 7 6.95 4.45 7.89
N VAL A 8 6.22 5.33 8.57
CA VAL A 8 6.75 6.60 9.10
C VAL A 8 8.00 6.39 9.95
N ARG A 9 7.96 5.44 10.91
CA ARG A 9 9.07 5.14 11.83
C ARG A 9 10.40 4.82 11.15
N SER A 10 10.37 4.26 9.96
CA SER A 10 11.57 3.83 9.23
C SER A 10 11.96 4.75 8.09
N PHE A 11 11.24 5.86 7.86
CA PHE A 11 11.49 6.66 6.66
C PHE A 11 12.48 7.78 6.90
N ARG A 12 12.14 8.77 7.74
CA ARG A 12 13.01 9.91 8.01
C ARG A 12 12.72 10.48 9.41
N ASP A 13 13.77 10.67 10.18
CA ASP A 13 13.76 11.32 11.50
C ASP A 13 13.85 12.85 11.32
N GLY A 14 13.16 13.62 12.15
CA GLY A 14 13.22 15.09 12.16
C GLY A 14 13.49 15.70 13.54
N ASN A 15 13.72 14.88 14.57
CA ASN A 15 13.94 15.31 15.94
C ASN A 15 15.25 14.78 16.57
N PHE A 16 16.03 13.99 15.82
CA PHE A 16 17.34 13.45 16.17
C PHE A 16 17.33 12.28 17.17
N ASP A 17 16.24 11.52 17.26
CA ASP A 17 16.13 10.31 18.10
C ASP A 17 16.33 8.99 17.33
N GLY A 18 16.48 9.04 16.00
CA GLY A 18 16.59 7.88 15.13
C GLY A 18 15.25 7.16 14.87
N VAL A 19 14.13 7.75 15.25
CA VAL A 19 12.77 7.29 14.98
C VAL A 19 12.16 8.21 13.93
N GLY A 20 11.57 7.64 12.88
CA GLY A 20 10.95 8.45 11.84
C GLY A 20 9.67 9.13 12.34
N ASP A 21 9.47 10.39 11.96
CA ASP A 21 8.43 11.26 12.53
C ASP A 21 7.89 12.27 11.49
N PHE A 22 6.86 13.06 11.84
CA PHE A 22 6.23 14.01 10.93
C PHE A 22 7.18 15.14 10.48
N LYS A 23 8.14 15.56 11.32
CA LYS A 23 9.15 16.57 10.95
C LYS A 23 10.13 16.00 9.94
N GLY A 24 10.50 14.75 10.10
CA GLY A 24 11.34 14.00 9.19
C GLY A 24 10.66 13.80 7.85
N LEU A 25 9.37 13.46 7.81
CA LEU A 25 8.60 13.39 6.56
C LEU A 25 8.69 14.70 5.77
N LYS A 26 8.57 15.87 6.42
CA LYS A 26 8.77 17.19 5.79
C LYS A 26 10.17 17.32 5.17
N GLY A 27 11.20 16.83 5.85
CA GLY A 27 12.57 16.79 5.32
C GLY A 27 12.77 15.87 4.11
N ALA A 28 11.85 14.95 3.82
CA ALA A 28 11.93 14.02 2.69
C ALA A 28 11.25 14.53 1.41
N ILE A 29 10.52 15.66 1.46
CA ILE A 29 9.73 16.18 0.34
C ILE A 29 10.57 16.33 -0.93
N SER A 30 11.80 16.83 -0.83
CA SER A 30 12.71 16.98 -1.98
C SER A 30 12.98 15.63 -2.67
N TYR A 31 13.22 14.58 -1.89
CA TYR A 31 13.42 13.22 -2.40
C TYR A 31 12.16 12.68 -3.10
N LEU A 32 10.99 12.85 -2.48
CA LEU A 32 9.70 12.41 -3.03
C LEU A 32 9.38 13.13 -4.36
N LYS A 33 9.64 14.44 -4.46
CA LYS A 33 9.44 15.21 -5.69
C LYS A 33 10.38 14.77 -6.82
N GLU A 34 11.64 14.49 -6.50
CA GLU A 34 12.63 13.99 -7.45
C GLU A 34 12.23 12.61 -7.98
N LEU A 35 11.63 11.77 -7.14
CA LEU A 35 11.04 10.48 -7.53
C LEU A 35 9.69 10.62 -8.24
N GLY A 36 9.16 11.84 -8.42
CA GLY A 36 7.92 12.10 -9.15
C GLY A 36 6.64 11.71 -8.40
N VAL A 37 6.69 11.54 -7.07
CA VAL A 37 5.54 11.13 -6.25
C VAL A 37 4.45 12.21 -6.27
N ASP A 38 3.21 11.80 -6.53
CA ASP A 38 2.02 12.66 -6.51
C ASP A 38 1.25 12.55 -5.18
N PHE A 39 1.28 11.38 -4.53
CA PHE A 39 0.71 11.20 -3.19
C PHE A 39 1.50 10.18 -2.37
N VAL A 40 1.51 10.37 -1.06
CA VAL A 40 2.02 9.37 -0.11
C VAL A 40 0.85 8.63 0.54
N TRP A 41 1.00 7.32 0.70
CA TRP A 41 0.18 6.51 1.60
C TRP A 41 0.98 6.29 2.88
N LEU A 42 0.58 6.94 3.96
CA LEU A 42 1.19 6.74 5.27
C LEU A 42 0.52 5.56 5.98
N MET A 43 1.29 4.55 6.34
CA MET A 43 0.86 3.49 7.27
C MET A 43 0.37 4.09 8.60
N PRO A 44 -0.37 3.34 9.45
CA PRO A 44 -1.11 3.90 10.57
C PRO A 44 -0.30 4.87 11.45
N VAL A 45 -0.81 6.10 11.53
CA VAL A 45 -0.22 7.22 12.30
C VAL A 45 -0.91 7.45 13.65
N PHE A 46 -2.02 6.76 13.90
CA PHE A 46 -2.84 6.91 15.11
C PHE A 46 -2.26 6.18 16.30
N SER A 47 -2.58 6.66 17.50
CA SER A 47 -2.19 6.06 18.77
C SER A 47 -2.46 4.55 18.78
N SER A 48 -1.41 3.77 18.99
CA SER A 48 -1.42 2.32 19.18
C SER A 48 -0.13 1.90 19.88
N ILE A 49 -0.17 0.79 20.62
CA ILE A 49 0.99 0.21 21.31
C ILE A 49 1.86 -0.66 20.40
N SER A 50 1.30 -1.18 19.30
CA SER A 50 2.06 -2.01 18.37
C SER A 50 3.00 -1.14 17.52
N PHE A 51 4.05 -1.76 16.97
CA PHE A 51 4.94 -1.03 16.09
C PHE A 51 4.27 -0.60 14.79
N HIS A 52 3.35 -1.42 14.26
CA HIS A 52 2.69 -1.22 12.97
C HIS A 52 1.45 -0.31 13.06
N GLY A 53 0.76 -0.28 14.20
CA GLY A 53 -0.32 0.67 14.48
C GLY A 53 -1.72 0.34 13.97
N TYR A 54 -1.94 -0.85 13.39
CA TYR A 54 -3.25 -1.28 12.87
C TYR A 54 -4.32 -1.51 13.97
N ASP A 55 -3.89 -1.74 15.21
CA ASP A 55 -4.72 -1.91 16.41
C ASP A 55 -4.90 -0.57 17.17
N VAL A 56 -5.60 0.38 16.55
CA VAL A 56 -5.72 1.77 17.03
C VAL A 56 -6.46 1.86 18.38
N VAL A 57 -5.89 2.58 19.35
CA VAL A 57 -6.48 2.80 20.67
C VAL A 57 -7.20 4.14 20.80
N ASP A 58 -6.92 5.07 19.89
CA ASP A 58 -7.61 6.35 19.74
C ASP A 58 -7.32 6.97 18.35
N PHE A 59 -8.37 7.20 17.55
CA PHE A 59 -8.26 7.80 16.21
C PHE A 59 -8.13 9.34 16.24
N TYR A 60 -8.39 9.98 17.38
CA TYR A 60 -8.27 11.43 17.56
C TYR A 60 -6.90 11.86 18.13
N SER A 61 -5.98 10.92 18.29
CA SER A 61 -4.60 11.20 18.66
C SER A 61 -3.62 10.42 17.80
N PHE A 62 -2.47 11.02 17.54
CA PHE A 62 -1.38 10.41 16.78
C PHE A 62 -0.41 9.67 17.70
N LYS A 63 0.36 8.73 17.13
CA LYS A 63 1.47 8.08 17.84
C LYS A 63 2.44 9.14 18.33
N ALA A 64 2.64 9.22 19.64
CA ALA A 64 3.49 10.23 20.26
C ALA A 64 4.94 10.22 19.72
N GLU A 65 5.44 9.05 19.30
CA GLU A 65 6.78 8.92 18.67
C GLU A 65 6.87 9.60 17.29
N TYR A 66 5.75 9.88 16.62
CA TYR A 66 5.74 10.57 15.33
C TYR A 66 5.57 12.10 15.46
N GLY A 67 5.19 12.58 16.64
CA GLY A 67 4.89 13.99 16.90
C GLY A 67 3.45 14.23 17.31
N ASP A 68 3.13 15.49 17.58
CA ASP A 68 1.78 15.91 17.97
C ASP A 68 0.93 16.32 16.74
N GLU A 69 -0.33 16.72 16.98
CA GLU A 69 -1.23 17.19 15.91
C GLU A 69 -0.69 18.43 15.20
N LYS A 70 0.07 19.29 15.89
CA LYS A 70 0.65 20.48 15.27
C LYS A 70 1.73 20.07 14.27
N ASP A 71 2.63 19.18 14.67
CA ASP A 71 3.65 18.60 13.80
C ASP A 71 3.02 17.90 12.58
N PHE A 72 1.90 17.19 12.79
CA PHE A 72 1.12 16.58 11.71
C PHE A 72 0.57 17.61 10.72
N ARG A 73 -0.09 18.68 11.21
CA ARG A 73 -0.64 19.75 10.35
C ARG A 73 0.43 20.49 9.58
N GLU A 74 1.57 20.79 10.21
CA GLU A 74 2.72 21.41 9.53
C GLU A 74 3.30 20.49 8.43
N MET A 75 3.24 19.17 8.62
CA MET A 75 3.64 18.20 7.60
C MET A 75 2.67 18.21 6.42
N ILE A 76 1.35 18.19 6.67
CA ILE A 76 0.32 18.30 5.63
C ILE A 76 0.53 19.57 4.79
N GLU A 77 0.65 20.73 5.43
CA GLU A 77 0.87 22.02 4.75
C GLU A 77 2.12 21.99 3.87
N ALA A 78 3.24 21.48 4.38
CA ALA A 78 4.49 21.41 3.61
C ALA A 78 4.40 20.47 2.40
N PHE A 79 3.65 19.37 2.51
CA PHE A 79 3.40 18.45 1.39
C PHE A 79 2.53 19.12 0.32
N HIS A 80 1.45 19.80 0.73
CA HIS A 80 0.56 20.55 -0.16
C HIS A 80 1.27 21.69 -0.90
N ASP A 81 2.11 22.47 -0.21
CA ASP A 81 2.96 23.51 -0.79
C ASP A 81 3.88 22.97 -1.91
N ASN A 82 4.13 21.66 -1.88
CA ASN A 82 4.98 20.97 -2.83
C ASN A 82 4.20 20.12 -3.84
N GLY A 83 2.86 20.18 -3.81
CA GLY A 83 1.98 19.47 -4.74
C GLY A 83 1.91 17.97 -4.50
N ILE A 84 2.22 17.50 -3.28
CA ILE A 84 2.12 16.09 -2.89
C ILE A 84 0.92 15.94 -1.97
N LYS A 85 0.04 14.98 -2.27
CA LYS A 85 -1.10 14.63 -1.45
C LYS A 85 -0.73 13.65 -0.33
N VAL A 86 -1.45 13.68 0.78
CA VAL A 86 -1.26 12.80 1.93
C VAL A 86 -2.50 11.95 2.15
N VAL A 87 -2.34 10.64 1.94
CA VAL A 87 -3.36 9.61 2.15
C VAL A 87 -2.99 8.82 3.40
N LEU A 88 -3.92 8.71 4.36
CA LEU A 88 -3.67 7.97 5.60
C LEU A 88 -4.24 6.55 5.52
N ASP A 89 -3.50 5.58 6.03
CA ASP A 89 -4.07 4.27 6.36
C ASP A 89 -5.07 4.43 7.50
N LEU A 90 -6.30 3.95 7.31
CA LEU A 90 -7.41 4.12 8.23
C LEU A 90 -8.02 2.76 8.59
N PRO A 91 -7.50 2.09 9.64
CA PRO A 91 -7.92 0.75 10.04
C PRO A 91 -9.19 0.77 10.90
N ILE A 92 -10.30 1.17 10.30
CA ILE A 92 -11.59 1.33 10.98
C ILE A 92 -12.44 0.04 10.97
N HIS A 93 -11.94 -1.08 10.43
CA HIS A 93 -12.63 -2.36 10.57
C HIS A 93 -12.79 -2.78 12.03
N HIS A 94 -11.78 -2.50 12.84
CA HIS A 94 -11.68 -2.90 14.23
C HIS A 94 -11.02 -1.78 15.05
N THR A 95 -11.01 -1.92 16.37
CA THR A 95 -10.14 -1.10 17.23
C THR A 95 -9.08 -1.98 17.87
N GLY A 96 -8.06 -1.40 18.49
CA GLY A 96 -7.21 -2.12 19.42
C GLY A 96 -7.95 -2.52 20.69
N PHE A 97 -7.49 -3.58 21.36
CA PHE A 97 -8.05 -4.08 22.61
C PHE A 97 -8.10 -3.02 23.71
N LEU A 98 -7.11 -2.12 23.75
CA LEU A 98 -7.02 -1.06 24.76
C LEU A 98 -7.86 0.17 24.41
N HIS A 99 -8.56 0.18 23.27
CA HIS A 99 -9.44 1.28 22.90
C HIS A 99 -10.49 1.53 23.99
N THR A 100 -10.74 2.80 24.30
CA THR A 100 -11.66 3.18 25.39
C THR A 100 -13.05 2.58 25.20
N TRP A 101 -13.53 2.51 23.96
CA TRP A 101 -14.81 1.87 23.63
C TRP A 101 -14.82 0.39 24.04
N PHE A 102 -13.81 -0.40 23.66
CA PHE A 102 -13.75 -1.82 24.01
C PHE A 102 -13.61 -2.01 25.52
N GLN A 103 -12.77 -1.20 26.18
CA GLN A 103 -12.59 -1.24 27.63
C GLN A 103 -13.90 -0.97 28.40
N LYS A 104 -14.74 -0.05 27.90
CA LYS A 104 -16.08 0.19 28.47
C LYS A 104 -17.06 -0.95 28.16
N ALA A 105 -17.02 -1.50 26.95
CA ALA A 105 -17.82 -2.68 26.57
C ALA A 105 -17.51 -3.91 27.45
N LEU A 106 -16.22 -4.15 27.75
CA LEU A 106 -15.77 -5.19 28.66
C LEU A 106 -16.32 -4.99 30.08
N LYS A 107 -16.36 -3.74 30.56
CA LYS A 107 -16.93 -3.36 31.87
C LYS A 107 -18.47 -3.35 31.91
N GLY A 108 -19.13 -3.71 30.81
CA GLY A 108 -20.59 -3.82 30.75
C GLY A 108 -21.31 -2.50 30.49
N ASP A 109 -20.63 -1.46 29.98
CA ASP A 109 -21.27 -0.22 29.54
C ASP A 109 -22.22 -0.54 28.37
N PRO A 110 -23.54 -0.31 28.51
CA PRO A 110 -24.52 -0.73 27.51
C PRO A 110 -24.39 0.03 26.19
N HIS A 111 -23.88 1.26 26.20
CA HIS A 111 -23.70 2.05 24.97
C HIS A 111 -22.56 1.47 24.13
N TYR A 112 -21.41 1.21 24.76
CA TYR A 112 -20.24 0.68 24.05
C TYR A 112 -20.28 -0.83 23.85
N ARG A 113 -21.11 -1.58 24.58
CA ARG A 113 -21.30 -3.00 24.34
C ARG A 113 -21.72 -3.25 22.89
N ASP A 114 -22.67 -2.47 22.39
CA ASP A 114 -23.22 -2.66 21.05
C ASP A 114 -22.33 -2.05 19.93
N TYR A 115 -21.16 -1.48 20.27
CA TYR A 115 -20.13 -1.07 19.31
C TYR A 115 -19.31 -2.25 18.77
N TYR A 116 -19.39 -3.42 19.43
CA TYR A 116 -18.59 -4.60 19.09
C TYR A 116 -19.48 -5.81 18.82
N VAL A 117 -18.91 -6.80 18.15
CA VAL A 117 -19.61 -8.03 17.78
C VAL A 117 -19.43 -9.09 18.88
N TRP A 118 -20.54 -9.53 19.47
CA TRP A 118 -20.57 -10.55 20.52
C TRP A 118 -21.26 -11.81 20.04
N ALA A 119 -20.83 -12.98 20.54
CA ALA A 119 -21.44 -14.24 20.17
C ALA A 119 -22.87 -14.34 20.70
N SER A 120 -23.75 -14.95 19.90
CA SER A 120 -25.11 -15.31 20.27
C SER A 120 -25.25 -16.83 20.39
N GLU A 121 -26.40 -17.31 20.86
CA GLU A 121 -26.68 -18.75 20.92
C GLU A 121 -26.59 -19.48 19.56
N LYS A 122 -26.70 -18.73 18.45
CA LYS A 122 -26.65 -19.27 17.09
C LYS A 122 -25.28 -19.12 16.43
N THR A 123 -24.33 -18.52 17.12
CA THR A 123 -23.00 -18.25 16.58
C THR A 123 -22.16 -19.53 16.56
N ASP A 124 -21.52 -19.82 15.43
CA ASP A 124 -20.51 -20.87 15.35
C ASP A 124 -19.19 -20.38 15.96
N LEU A 125 -18.90 -20.82 17.18
CA LEU A 125 -17.67 -20.43 17.88
C LEU A 125 -16.39 -21.04 17.27
N ASP A 126 -16.50 -22.00 16.33
CA ASP A 126 -15.35 -22.56 15.61
C ASP A 126 -15.17 -21.95 14.21
N GLU A 127 -15.85 -20.85 13.90
CA GLU A 127 -15.63 -20.08 12.68
C GLU A 127 -14.18 -19.57 12.58
N ARG A 128 -13.61 -19.64 11.37
CA ARG A 128 -12.18 -19.42 11.10
C ARG A 128 -11.95 -18.54 9.88
N ARG A 129 -10.78 -17.90 9.82
CA ARG A 129 -10.35 -17.08 8.68
C ARG A 129 -10.08 -17.93 7.44
N GLU A 130 -10.28 -17.31 6.28
CA GLU A 130 -10.08 -17.94 4.97
C GLU A 130 -8.61 -18.31 4.68
N TRP A 131 -7.63 -17.58 5.22
CA TRP A 131 -6.22 -17.66 4.78
C TRP A 131 -5.28 -18.42 5.73
N ASP A 132 -5.52 -18.40 7.04
CA ASP A 132 -4.66 -19.05 8.05
C ASP A 132 -5.40 -20.06 8.95
N ASN A 133 -6.72 -20.19 8.77
CA ASN A 133 -7.59 -21.08 9.53
C ASN A 133 -7.55 -20.82 11.07
N GLU A 134 -7.14 -19.62 11.50
CA GLU A 134 -7.24 -19.18 12.89
C GLU A 134 -8.69 -18.84 13.26
N ARG A 135 -9.04 -19.02 14.54
CA ARG A 135 -10.38 -18.71 15.05
C ARG A 135 -10.60 -17.20 15.11
N ILE A 136 -11.84 -16.78 14.84
CA ILE A 136 -12.25 -15.37 14.91
C ILE A 136 -13.04 -15.03 16.18
N TRP A 137 -13.51 -16.03 16.93
CA TRP A 137 -14.24 -15.86 18.19
C TRP A 137 -13.32 -16.07 19.39
N HIS A 138 -13.17 -15.04 20.22
CA HIS A 138 -12.21 -15.00 21.33
C HIS A 138 -12.93 -14.99 22.68
N PRO A 139 -12.57 -15.90 23.61
CA PRO A 139 -13.22 -16.01 24.91
C PRO A 139 -12.78 -14.91 25.88
N LEU A 140 -13.68 -14.55 26.80
CA LEU A 140 -13.42 -13.82 28.04
C LEU A 140 -13.64 -14.74 29.25
N GLU A 141 -13.04 -14.39 30.39
CA GLU A 141 -13.15 -15.18 31.63
C GLU A 141 -14.59 -15.31 32.14
N ASP A 142 -15.45 -14.34 31.85
CA ASP A 142 -16.87 -14.34 32.25
C ASP A 142 -17.78 -15.15 31.31
N GLY A 143 -17.19 -15.88 30.37
CA GLY A 143 -17.90 -16.77 29.43
C GLY A 143 -18.44 -16.06 28.17
N ARG A 144 -18.27 -14.75 28.03
CA ARG A 144 -18.58 -14.04 26.79
C ARG A 144 -17.55 -14.32 25.71
N PHE A 145 -17.97 -14.20 24.45
CA PHE A 145 -17.09 -14.24 23.28
C PHE A 145 -17.32 -13.00 22.42
N TYR A 146 -16.24 -12.41 21.92
CA TYR A 146 -16.29 -11.33 20.93
C TYR A 146 -15.62 -11.77 19.64
N ARG A 147 -16.06 -11.21 18.52
CA ARG A 147 -15.42 -11.42 17.22
C ARG A 147 -14.20 -10.51 17.09
N GLY A 148 -13.10 -11.06 16.60
CA GLY A 148 -11.89 -10.32 16.27
C GLY A 148 -11.24 -11.01 15.08
N LEU A 149 -11.59 -10.57 13.88
CA LEU A 149 -11.10 -11.15 12.64
C LEU A 149 -9.58 -11.10 12.63
N PHE A 150 -8.92 -10.02 13.05
CA PHE A 150 -7.46 -9.92 13.05
C PHE A 150 -6.80 -10.34 14.37
N GLY A 151 -7.54 -11.03 15.23
CA GLY A 151 -7.04 -11.68 16.44
C GLY A 151 -7.66 -11.08 17.71
N PRO A 152 -7.31 -11.61 18.89
CA PRO A 152 -7.92 -11.20 20.15
C PRO A 152 -7.57 -9.75 20.53
N LEU A 153 -6.49 -9.19 19.99
CA LEU A 153 -6.09 -7.81 20.27
C LEU A 153 -6.73 -6.78 19.33
N SER A 154 -7.52 -7.24 18.36
CA SER A 154 -8.18 -6.44 17.32
C SER A 154 -9.68 -6.77 17.27
N PRO A 155 -10.46 -6.42 18.31
CA PRO A 155 -11.90 -6.66 18.35
C PRO A 155 -12.66 -5.92 17.24
N ASP A 156 -13.51 -6.64 16.51
CA ASP A 156 -14.26 -6.13 15.36
C ASP A 156 -15.33 -5.12 15.77
N LEU A 157 -15.41 -4.02 15.01
CA LEU A 157 -16.48 -3.05 15.17
C LEU A 157 -17.79 -3.54 14.54
N ASN A 158 -18.90 -3.22 15.19
CA ASN A 158 -20.23 -3.61 14.75
C ASN A 158 -20.84 -2.57 13.81
N TYR A 159 -20.60 -2.72 12.50
CA TYR A 159 -21.19 -1.83 11.49
C TYR A 159 -22.67 -2.10 11.16
N ASP A 160 -23.33 -3.05 11.84
CA ASP A 160 -24.79 -3.11 11.87
C ASP A 160 -25.39 -2.05 12.80
N ASN A 161 -24.59 -1.52 13.74
CA ASN A 161 -24.99 -0.44 14.62
C ASN A 161 -24.77 0.92 13.92
N PRO A 162 -25.85 1.70 13.66
CA PRO A 162 -25.70 3.02 13.02
C PRO A 162 -24.83 4.00 13.81
N GLN A 163 -24.71 3.84 15.14
CA GLN A 163 -23.83 4.70 15.94
C GLN A 163 -22.35 4.52 15.59
N VAL A 164 -21.93 3.29 15.26
CA VAL A 164 -20.55 3.00 14.83
C VAL A 164 -20.28 3.63 13.46
N PHE A 165 -21.25 3.51 12.54
CA PHE A 165 -21.18 4.16 11.22
C PHE A 165 -21.00 5.68 11.36
N GLU A 166 -21.86 6.34 12.14
CA GLU A 166 -21.79 7.79 12.34
C GLU A 166 -20.50 8.22 13.04
N GLU A 167 -20.04 7.46 14.04
CA GLU A 167 -18.83 7.79 14.77
C GLU A 167 -17.57 7.69 13.89
N MET A 168 -17.47 6.66 13.06
CA MET A 168 -16.34 6.54 12.12
C MET A 168 -16.42 7.54 10.97
N LYS A 169 -17.63 7.92 10.54
CA LYS A 169 -17.78 8.98 9.56
C LYS A 169 -17.33 10.33 10.12
N LYS A 170 -17.53 10.62 11.40
CA LYS A 170 -16.96 11.81 12.07
C LYS A 170 -15.43 11.79 12.09
N VAL A 171 -14.81 10.64 12.35
CA VAL A 171 -13.33 10.51 12.29
C VAL A 171 -12.83 10.88 10.90
N VAL A 172 -13.49 10.38 9.85
CA VAL A 172 -13.17 10.72 8.46
C VAL A 172 -13.29 12.22 8.21
N TYR A 173 -14.42 12.85 8.56
CA TYR A 173 -14.57 14.30 8.39
C TYR A 173 -13.53 15.10 9.15
N HIS A 174 -13.26 14.72 10.40
CA HIS A 174 -12.25 15.37 11.21
C HIS A 174 -10.88 15.35 10.52
N LEU A 175 -10.46 14.19 9.99
CA LEU A 175 -9.18 14.06 9.29
C LEU A 175 -9.15 14.87 7.98
N LEU A 176 -10.25 14.89 7.22
CA LEU A 176 -10.35 15.72 6.00
C LEU A 176 -10.29 17.22 6.32
N GLU A 177 -10.96 17.66 7.39
CA GLU A 177 -10.87 19.03 7.92
C GLU A 177 -9.45 19.39 8.38
N MET A 178 -8.63 18.39 8.75
CA MET A 178 -7.20 18.57 9.02
C MET A 178 -6.32 18.70 7.78
N GLY A 179 -6.87 18.48 6.59
CA GLY A 179 -6.16 18.57 5.31
C GLY A 179 -5.68 17.23 4.75
N VAL A 180 -6.13 16.10 5.30
CA VAL A 180 -5.87 14.78 4.69
C VAL A 180 -6.56 14.70 3.32
N ASP A 181 -5.85 14.21 2.30
CA ASP A 181 -6.36 14.16 0.92
C ASP A 181 -7.16 12.88 0.60
N GLY A 182 -7.12 11.90 1.50
CA GLY A 182 -7.77 10.63 1.30
C GLY A 182 -7.36 9.56 2.31
N PHE A 183 -7.92 8.37 2.13
CA PHE A 183 -7.69 7.25 3.03
C PHE A 183 -7.38 5.97 2.26
N ARG A 184 -6.48 5.16 2.80
CA ARG A 184 -6.41 3.73 2.50
C ARG A 184 -7.22 3.00 3.57
N PHE A 185 -8.38 2.48 3.19
CA PHE A 185 -9.23 1.71 4.08
C PHE A 185 -8.70 0.27 4.19
N ASP A 186 -8.06 -0.02 5.32
CA ASP A 186 -7.61 -1.36 5.70
C ASP A 186 -8.78 -2.31 5.84
N ALA A 187 -8.60 -3.57 5.43
CA ALA A 187 -9.61 -4.62 5.57
C ALA A 187 -11.00 -4.23 5.02
N ALA A 188 -11.07 -3.39 3.98
CA ALA A 188 -12.33 -2.87 3.43
C ALA A 188 -13.29 -3.97 2.93
N LYS A 189 -12.77 -5.17 2.67
CA LYS A 189 -13.55 -6.39 2.34
C LYS A 189 -14.48 -6.83 3.47
N HIS A 190 -14.18 -6.51 4.73
CA HIS A 190 -14.75 -7.18 5.90
C HIS A 190 -15.65 -6.28 6.76
N MET A 191 -16.09 -5.12 6.28
CA MET A 191 -16.93 -4.22 7.10
C MET A 191 -18.30 -4.83 7.41
N ARG A 192 -18.80 -5.71 6.55
CA ARG A 192 -20.10 -6.41 6.69
C ARG A 192 -19.96 -7.88 6.31
N ASP A 193 -20.85 -8.70 6.86
CA ASP A 193 -20.80 -10.16 6.71
C ASP A 193 -21.12 -10.68 5.30
N SER A 194 -21.77 -9.87 4.45
CA SER A 194 -22.05 -10.22 3.06
C SER A 194 -21.60 -9.15 2.08
N LEU A 195 -21.23 -9.59 0.86
CA LEU A 195 -20.80 -8.71 -0.24
C LEU A 195 -21.79 -7.57 -0.49
N GLU A 196 -23.08 -7.88 -0.63
CA GLU A 196 -24.07 -6.85 -0.95
C GLU A 196 -24.24 -5.83 0.19
N GLN A 197 -24.17 -6.26 1.45
CA GLN A 197 -24.17 -5.34 2.59
C GLN A 197 -22.91 -4.47 2.60
N ASN A 198 -21.73 -5.04 2.27
CA ASN A 198 -20.46 -4.33 2.26
C ASN A 198 -20.43 -3.25 1.16
N VAL A 199 -20.88 -3.57 -0.04
CA VAL A 199 -21.02 -2.61 -1.16
C VAL A 199 -21.98 -1.47 -0.77
N ARG A 200 -23.12 -1.78 -0.14
CA ARG A 200 -24.06 -0.75 0.34
C ARG A 200 -23.46 0.11 1.45
N PHE A 201 -22.74 -0.51 2.40
CA PHE A 201 -22.04 0.20 3.47
C PHE A 201 -21.12 1.26 2.89
N TRP A 202 -20.21 0.88 1.99
CA TRP A 202 -19.25 1.81 1.39
C TRP A 202 -19.92 2.89 0.55
N ARG A 203 -21.00 2.55 -0.17
CA ARG A 203 -21.78 3.53 -0.93
C ARG A 203 -22.34 4.63 -0.04
N TYR A 204 -22.85 4.31 1.15
CA TYR A 204 -23.36 5.32 2.08
C TYR A 204 -22.22 6.04 2.81
N PHE A 205 -21.20 5.30 3.23
CA PHE A 205 -20.08 5.83 4.01
C PHE A 205 -19.33 6.93 3.24
N LEU A 206 -19.15 6.77 1.93
CA LEU A 206 -18.42 7.70 1.06
C LEU A 206 -19.32 8.60 0.19
N SER A 207 -20.65 8.56 0.38
CA SER A 207 -21.63 9.17 -0.56
C SER A 207 -21.47 10.68 -0.81
N ASP A 208 -20.94 11.41 0.14
CA ASP A 208 -20.84 12.88 0.18
C ASP A 208 -19.41 13.34 0.53
N ILE A 209 -18.44 12.47 0.30
CA ILE A 209 -17.03 12.71 0.61
C ILE A 209 -16.22 12.63 -0.68
N GLU A 210 -15.39 13.62 -0.92
CA GLU A 210 -14.42 13.63 -2.03
C GLU A 210 -13.01 13.41 -1.49
N GLY A 211 -12.19 12.67 -2.22
CA GLY A 211 -10.81 12.37 -1.81
C GLY A 211 -10.23 11.20 -2.59
N ILE A 212 -8.98 10.84 -2.27
CA ILE A 212 -8.35 9.61 -2.77
C ILE A 212 -8.75 8.47 -1.83
N PHE A 213 -9.69 7.62 -2.25
CA PHE A 213 -10.08 6.46 -1.46
C PHE A 213 -9.48 5.20 -2.04
N LEU A 214 -8.40 4.73 -1.41
CA LEU A 214 -7.79 3.44 -1.66
C LEU A 214 -8.49 2.37 -0.83
N ALA A 215 -8.88 1.27 -1.44
CA ALA A 215 -9.43 0.13 -0.70
C ALA A 215 -8.54 -1.11 -0.82
N GLU A 216 -8.32 -1.75 0.32
CA GLU A 216 -7.85 -3.13 0.35
C GLU A 216 -9.02 -4.10 0.29
N ILE A 217 -9.27 -4.64 -0.89
CA ILE A 217 -10.19 -5.75 -1.09
C ILE A 217 -9.43 -6.88 -1.76
N TRP A 218 -8.77 -7.69 -0.93
CA TRP A 218 -8.05 -8.86 -1.41
C TRP A 218 -9.04 -9.99 -1.70
N ALA A 219 -9.56 -9.98 -2.93
CA ALA A 219 -10.57 -10.91 -3.43
C ALA A 219 -10.42 -11.13 -4.94
N GLU A 220 -11.27 -11.98 -5.50
CA GLU A 220 -11.38 -12.14 -6.95
C GLU A 220 -11.86 -10.85 -7.65
N ALA A 221 -11.49 -10.69 -8.92
CA ALA A 221 -11.69 -9.47 -9.69
C ALA A 221 -13.15 -8.96 -9.68
N ARG A 222 -14.14 -9.86 -9.70
CA ARG A 222 -15.56 -9.48 -9.66
C ARG A 222 -15.93 -8.74 -8.37
N VAL A 223 -15.45 -9.22 -7.23
CA VAL A 223 -15.70 -8.60 -5.93
C VAL A 223 -15.04 -7.23 -5.85
N VAL A 224 -13.83 -7.10 -6.40
CA VAL A 224 -13.11 -5.82 -6.50
C VAL A 224 -13.90 -4.83 -7.37
N ASP A 225 -14.45 -5.27 -8.49
CA ASP A 225 -15.18 -4.41 -9.44
C ASP A 225 -16.47 -3.80 -8.84
N GLU A 226 -17.20 -4.55 -8.00
CA GLU A 226 -18.41 -4.03 -7.34
C GLU A 226 -18.12 -2.87 -6.38
N HIS A 227 -16.93 -2.87 -5.77
CA HIS A 227 -16.47 -1.82 -4.87
C HIS A 227 -15.73 -0.70 -5.62
N GLY A 228 -15.03 -1.02 -6.71
CA GLY A 228 -14.15 -0.09 -7.41
C GLY A 228 -14.84 1.19 -7.84
N ARG A 229 -16.11 1.12 -8.28
CA ARG A 229 -16.90 2.30 -8.64
C ARG A 229 -17.15 3.28 -7.47
N ILE A 230 -17.13 2.78 -6.24
CA ILE A 230 -17.38 3.58 -5.04
C ILE A 230 -16.10 4.28 -4.60
N PHE A 231 -14.99 3.54 -4.56
CA PHE A 231 -13.70 4.05 -4.10
C PHE A 231 -12.95 4.88 -5.15
N GLY A 232 -13.08 4.50 -6.42
CA GLY A 232 -12.30 5.09 -7.51
C GLY A 232 -10.86 4.59 -7.59
N TYR A 233 -10.26 4.11 -6.49
CA TYR A 233 -8.91 3.53 -6.46
C TYR A 233 -8.89 2.19 -5.71
N MET A 234 -8.49 1.11 -6.39
CA MET A 234 -8.47 -0.24 -5.81
C MET A 234 -7.05 -0.82 -5.80
N LEU A 235 -6.57 -1.30 -4.66
CA LEU A 235 -5.27 -1.97 -4.60
C LEU A 235 -5.30 -3.26 -5.45
N ASN A 236 -4.48 -3.29 -6.50
CA ASN A 236 -4.48 -4.38 -7.47
C ASN A 236 -3.46 -5.46 -7.08
N PHE A 237 -3.82 -6.30 -6.11
CA PHE A 237 -2.99 -7.43 -5.67
C PHE A 237 -2.69 -8.43 -6.80
N ASP A 238 -3.62 -8.57 -7.73
CA ASP A 238 -3.54 -9.50 -8.86
C ASP A 238 -2.36 -9.14 -9.78
N THR A 239 -2.42 -7.99 -10.45
CA THR A 239 -1.36 -7.59 -11.38
C THR A 239 -0.05 -7.32 -10.67
N SER A 240 -0.09 -6.77 -9.44
CA SER A 240 1.12 -6.56 -8.64
C SER A 240 1.87 -7.86 -8.38
N HIS A 241 1.15 -8.97 -8.11
CA HIS A 241 1.77 -10.30 -8.00
C HIS A 241 2.24 -10.80 -9.37
N CYS A 242 1.37 -10.76 -10.39
CA CYS A 242 1.66 -11.35 -11.70
C CYS A 242 2.80 -10.67 -12.46
N ILE A 243 3.09 -9.38 -12.22
CA ILE A 243 4.31 -8.72 -12.75
C ILE A 243 5.55 -9.45 -12.23
N LYS A 244 5.65 -9.63 -10.90
CA LYS A 244 6.79 -10.27 -10.25
C LYS A 244 6.90 -11.74 -10.65
N GLU A 245 5.76 -12.45 -10.67
CA GLU A 245 5.70 -13.85 -11.05
C GLU A 245 6.13 -14.08 -12.51
N ALA A 246 5.66 -13.23 -13.44
CA ALA A 246 6.06 -13.31 -14.84
C ALA A 246 7.55 -13.05 -15.02
N VAL A 247 8.12 -12.09 -14.29
CA VAL A 247 9.56 -11.80 -14.34
C VAL A 247 10.39 -12.92 -13.72
N TRP A 248 9.92 -13.50 -12.61
CA TRP A 248 10.59 -14.60 -11.93
C TRP A 248 10.60 -15.87 -12.79
N LYS A 249 9.42 -16.30 -13.27
CA LYS A 249 9.26 -17.47 -14.17
C LYS A 249 9.76 -17.20 -15.59
N GLU A 250 10.04 -15.94 -15.90
CA GLU A 250 10.32 -15.44 -17.25
C GLU A 250 9.30 -15.95 -18.26
N ASN A 251 8.01 -15.76 -17.94
CA ASN A 251 6.91 -16.11 -18.81
C ASN A 251 5.77 -15.11 -18.66
N PHE A 252 5.41 -14.43 -19.75
CA PHE A 252 4.37 -13.39 -19.73
C PHE A 252 2.94 -13.89 -19.56
N ARG A 253 2.69 -15.20 -19.63
CA ARG A 253 1.33 -15.76 -19.59
C ARG A 253 0.50 -15.24 -18.43
N VAL A 254 1.02 -15.34 -17.19
CA VAL A 254 0.30 -14.90 -15.99
C VAL A 254 0.07 -13.39 -15.98
N LEU A 255 1.01 -12.61 -16.53
CA LEU A 255 0.86 -11.16 -16.65
C LEU A 255 -0.18 -10.78 -17.69
N ILE A 256 -0.20 -11.43 -18.86
CA ILE A 256 -1.19 -11.19 -19.91
C ILE A 256 -2.60 -11.49 -19.39
N GLU A 257 -2.78 -12.66 -18.77
CA GLU A 257 -4.06 -13.05 -18.18
C GLU A 257 -4.51 -12.06 -17.08
N SER A 258 -3.57 -11.57 -16.26
CA SER A 258 -3.84 -10.58 -15.22
C SER A 258 -4.22 -9.21 -15.79
N ILE A 259 -3.52 -8.72 -16.82
CA ILE A 259 -3.83 -7.43 -17.47
C ILE A 259 -5.27 -7.43 -18.00
N GLU A 260 -5.66 -8.49 -18.71
CA GLU A 260 -7.02 -8.61 -19.26
C GLU A 260 -8.08 -8.69 -18.16
N ARG A 261 -7.77 -9.34 -17.05
CA ARG A 261 -8.70 -9.55 -15.92
C ARG A 261 -8.84 -8.32 -15.01
N ALA A 262 -7.74 -7.64 -14.71
CA ALA A 262 -7.64 -6.67 -13.62
C ALA A 262 -7.39 -5.22 -14.07
N LEU A 263 -6.96 -4.97 -15.31
CA LEU A 263 -6.71 -3.62 -15.82
C LEU A 263 -7.69 -3.16 -16.91
N VAL A 264 -8.12 -4.06 -17.79
CA VAL A 264 -8.96 -3.70 -18.94
C VAL A 264 -10.41 -3.44 -18.51
N GLY A 265 -11.00 -2.36 -19.03
CA GLY A 265 -12.43 -2.08 -18.90
C GLY A 265 -12.90 -1.77 -17.47
N LYS A 266 -12.01 -1.24 -16.63
CA LYS A 266 -12.33 -0.89 -15.25
C LYS A 266 -12.93 0.53 -15.16
N ASP A 267 -14.01 0.65 -14.39
CA ASP A 267 -14.67 1.93 -14.09
C ASP A 267 -13.98 2.72 -12.95
N TYR A 268 -12.80 2.26 -12.53
CA TYR A 268 -11.99 2.78 -11.46
C TYR A 268 -10.51 2.70 -11.86
N LEU A 269 -9.61 3.25 -11.04
CA LEU A 269 -8.16 3.18 -11.25
C LEU A 269 -7.56 2.04 -10.41
N PRO A 270 -7.12 0.93 -11.03
CA PRO A 270 -6.35 -0.08 -10.33
C PRO A 270 -5.01 0.53 -9.89
N VAL A 271 -4.65 0.33 -8.62
CA VAL A 271 -3.39 0.78 -8.03
C VAL A 271 -2.43 -0.40 -7.98
N ASN A 272 -1.51 -0.43 -8.93
CA ASN A 272 -0.51 -1.49 -9.08
C ASN A 272 0.69 -1.12 -8.22
N PHE A 273 1.29 -2.07 -7.50
CA PHE A 273 2.36 -1.77 -6.55
C PHE A 273 3.55 -2.72 -6.63
N THR A 274 4.72 -2.25 -6.19
CA THR A 274 5.94 -3.06 -6.12
C THR A 274 5.80 -4.20 -5.10
N SER A 275 5.50 -3.85 -3.86
CA SER A 275 5.16 -4.72 -2.73
C SER A 275 4.42 -3.91 -1.66
N ASN A 276 4.19 -4.49 -0.48
CA ASN A 276 3.69 -3.78 0.70
C ASN A 276 4.20 -4.46 1.97
N HIS A 277 3.72 -4.00 3.13
CA HIS A 277 4.15 -4.49 4.44
C HIS A 277 3.65 -5.91 4.81
N ASP A 278 2.72 -6.50 4.06
CA ASP A 278 2.18 -7.86 4.29
C ASP A 278 2.81 -8.96 3.45
N MET A 279 3.87 -8.62 2.71
CA MET A 279 4.57 -9.58 1.85
C MET A 279 6.07 -9.28 1.77
N SER A 280 6.82 -10.21 1.18
CA SER A 280 8.23 -9.98 0.89
C SER A 280 8.39 -8.80 -0.07
N ARG A 281 9.44 -8.01 0.15
CA ARG A 281 9.80 -6.88 -0.72
C ARG A 281 10.09 -7.33 -2.14
N LEU A 282 9.99 -6.42 -3.11
CA LEU A 282 10.21 -6.71 -4.53
C LEU A 282 11.53 -7.45 -4.78
N ALA A 283 12.63 -6.95 -4.21
CA ALA A 283 13.96 -7.54 -4.39
C ALA A 283 14.12 -8.93 -3.74
N SER A 284 13.16 -9.34 -2.89
CA SER A 284 13.15 -10.62 -2.16
C SER A 284 12.05 -11.58 -2.62
N PHE A 285 11.36 -11.27 -3.72
CA PHE A 285 10.34 -12.15 -4.29
C PHE A 285 10.92 -13.52 -4.66
N GLU A 286 10.25 -14.61 -4.25
CA GLU A 286 10.62 -16.01 -4.53
C GLU A 286 12.11 -16.35 -4.33
N GLY A 287 12.68 -15.92 -3.20
CA GLY A 287 14.09 -16.18 -2.84
C GLY A 287 15.08 -15.11 -3.34
N GLY A 288 14.59 -14.09 -4.05
CA GLY A 288 15.36 -12.92 -4.47
C GLY A 288 15.43 -12.79 -5.99
N LEU A 289 15.21 -11.57 -6.48
CA LEU A 289 15.37 -11.23 -7.89
C LEU A 289 16.77 -10.64 -8.14
N SER A 290 17.30 -10.85 -9.35
CA SER A 290 18.48 -10.13 -9.81
C SER A 290 18.16 -8.63 -9.97
N GLU A 291 19.18 -7.78 -9.92
CA GLU A 291 19.00 -6.33 -10.10
C GLU A 291 18.29 -5.99 -11.43
N GLU A 292 18.64 -6.70 -12.50
CA GLU A 292 18.02 -6.58 -13.83
C GLU A 292 16.52 -6.90 -13.79
N LYS A 293 16.14 -7.96 -13.06
CA LYS A 293 14.74 -8.37 -12.87
C LYS A 293 13.95 -7.42 -11.97
N VAL A 294 14.59 -6.84 -10.95
CA VAL A 294 13.98 -5.76 -10.15
C VAL A 294 13.68 -4.55 -11.04
N LYS A 295 14.66 -4.11 -11.83
CA LYS A 295 14.50 -3.01 -12.79
C LYS A 295 13.40 -3.30 -13.81
N LEU A 296 13.34 -4.51 -14.37
CA LEU A 296 12.31 -4.89 -15.32
C LEU A 296 10.91 -4.88 -14.69
N SER A 297 10.78 -5.36 -13.45
CA SER A 297 9.51 -5.32 -12.72
C SER A 297 9.02 -3.87 -12.53
N LEU A 298 9.93 -2.95 -12.22
CA LEU A 298 9.64 -1.51 -12.14
C LEU A 298 9.26 -0.93 -13.52
N SER A 299 9.98 -1.29 -14.59
CA SER A 299 9.65 -0.84 -15.94
C SER A 299 8.23 -1.27 -16.35
N ILE A 300 7.87 -2.53 -16.11
CA ILE A 300 6.52 -3.05 -16.39
C ILE A 300 5.48 -2.30 -15.56
N LEU A 301 5.74 -2.10 -14.26
CA LEU A 301 4.83 -1.35 -13.38
C LEU A 301 4.52 0.05 -13.90
N PHE A 302 5.54 0.80 -14.33
CA PHE A 302 5.40 2.18 -14.81
C PHE A 302 4.85 2.31 -16.23
N THR A 303 4.76 1.22 -16.98
CA THR A 303 4.27 1.21 -18.37
C THR A 303 2.90 0.55 -18.54
N LEU A 304 2.27 0.09 -17.45
CA LEU A 304 0.89 -0.39 -17.47
C LEU A 304 -0.12 0.73 -17.11
N PRO A 305 -1.39 0.64 -17.57
CA PRO A 305 -2.46 1.50 -17.08
C PRO A 305 -2.71 1.38 -15.57
N GLY A 306 -3.43 2.35 -15.00
CA GLY A 306 -3.67 2.46 -13.57
C GLY A 306 -2.67 3.37 -12.85
N VAL A 307 -2.58 3.26 -11.53
CA VAL A 307 -1.70 4.09 -10.69
C VAL A 307 -0.54 3.25 -10.18
N PRO A 308 0.71 3.47 -10.62
CA PRO A 308 1.87 2.81 -10.03
C PRO A 308 2.13 3.33 -8.61
N LEU A 309 2.40 2.42 -7.69
CA LEU A 309 2.70 2.69 -6.29
C LEU A 309 3.98 1.97 -5.85
N ILE A 310 4.89 2.69 -5.20
CA ILE A 310 6.14 2.13 -4.69
C ILE A 310 6.04 2.00 -3.17
N PHE A 311 6.42 0.85 -2.62
CA PHE A 311 6.64 0.70 -1.19
C PHE A 311 8.05 1.18 -0.82
N TYR A 312 8.16 2.05 0.20
CA TYR A 312 9.41 2.79 0.46
C TYR A 312 10.65 1.89 0.47
N GLY A 313 11.66 2.24 -0.31
CA GLY A 313 12.88 1.46 -0.44
C GLY A 313 12.87 0.39 -1.52
N ASP A 314 11.72 0.05 -2.12
CA ASP A 314 11.71 -0.86 -3.28
C ASP A 314 12.37 -0.21 -4.50
N GLU A 315 12.35 1.11 -4.62
CA GLU A 315 13.13 1.89 -5.61
C GLU A 315 14.65 1.81 -5.36
N LEU A 316 15.07 1.41 -4.16
CA LEU A 316 16.47 1.08 -3.84
C LEU A 316 16.75 -0.42 -3.99
N GLY A 317 15.74 -1.24 -4.21
CA GLY A 317 15.85 -2.70 -4.13
C GLY A 317 16.12 -3.20 -2.70
N MET A 318 15.58 -2.53 -1.68
CA MET A 318 15.65 -3.02 -0.30
C MET A 318 15.13 -4.46 -0.21
N LYS A 319 15.86 -5.28 0.55
CA LYS A 319 15.52 -6.69 0.81
C LYS A 319 14.61 -6.80 2.03
N GLY A 320 13.84 -7.88 2.09
CA GLY A 320 12.93 -8.17 3.18
C GLY A 320 12.09 -9.39 2.85
N ILE A 321 12.24 -10.47 3.62
CA ILE A 321 11.41 -11.68 3.50
C ILE A 321 10.37 -11.64 4.61
N TYR A 322 9.09 -11.62 4.23
CA TYR A 322 8.00 -11.57 5.20
C TYR A 322 7.98 -12.81 6.08
N ARG A 323 7.76 -12.61 7.38
CA ARG A 323 7.64 -13.69 8.37
C ARG A 323 6.73 -13.26 9.50
N LYS A 324 5.96 -14.21 10.04
CA LYS A 324 5.16 -14.03 11.25
C LYS A 324 5.85 -14.74 12.44
N PRO A 325 5.69 -14.24 13.68
CA PRO A 325 4.95 -13.03 14.06
C PRO A 325 5.74 -11.72 13.83
N ASN A 326 7.06 -11.81 13.62
CA ASN A 326 7.96 -10.66 13.51
C ASN A 326 7.90 -10.01 12.11
N THR A 327 6.77 -9.38 11.79
CA THR A 327 6.50 -8.76 10.48
C THR A 327 7.32 -7.50 10.24
N GLU A 328 7.93 -6.91 11.28
CA GLU A 328 8.75 -5.72 11.17
C GLU A 328 10.00 -5.91 10.29
N VAL A 329 10.35 -7.14 9.90
CA VAL A 329 11.52 -7.40 9.06
C VAL A 329 11.43 -6.89 7.62
N VAL A 330 10.22 -6.58 7.14
CA VAL A 330 10.06 -5.87 5.87
C VAL A 330 10.02 -4.34 6.07
N LEU A 331 10.10 -3.88 7.31
CA LEU A 331 10.02 -2.48 7.75
C LEU A 331 11.38 -1.93 8.20
N ASP A 332 12.47 -2.36 7.56
CA ASP A 332 13.81 -1.88 7.88
C ASP A 332 13.96 -0.35 7.72
N PRO A 333 14.86 0.29 8.50
CA PRO A 333 15.19 1.69 8.33
C PRO A 333 15.63 2.01 6.89
N PHE A 334 15.09 3.09 6.32
CA PHE A 334 15.43 3.55 4.98
C PHE A 334 16.86 4.09 4.94
N PRO A 335 17.76 3.54 4.10
CA PRO A 335 19.17 3.93 4.11
C PRO A 335 19.41 5.20 3.29
N TRP A 336 19.54 6.35 3.95
CA TRP A 336 19.83 7.63 3.29
C TRP A 336 21.31 7.73 2.84
N SER A 337 22.23 7.20 3.64
CA SER A 337 23.68 7.13 3.37
C SER A 337 24.22 5.72 3.60
N GLU A 338 25.39 5.37 3.04
CA GLU A 338 25.97 4.02 3.17
C GLU A 338 26.23 3.64 4.63
N ASN A 339 26.76 4.56 5.43
CA ASN A 339 27.01 4.30 6.84
C ASN A 339 25.74 4.31 7.71
N MET A 340 24.58 4.66 7.14
CA MET A 340 23.32 4.92 7.87
C MET A 340 23.55 5.82 9.10
N CYS A 341 24.33 6.89 8.91
CA CYS A 341 24.62 7.87 9.95
C CYS A 341 24.74 9.26 9.30
N VAL A 342 23.59 9.89 9.14
CA VAL A 342 23.41 11.23 8.57
C VAL A 342 22.15 11.86 9.18
N GLU A 343 22.04 13.18 9.15
CA GLU A 343 20.84 13.88 9.60
C GLU A 343 19.57 13.39 8.87
N GLY A 344 18.59 12.98 9.68
CA GLY A 344 17.33 12.39 9.25
C GLY A 344 17.33 10.88 9.04
N GLN A 345 18.45 10.20 9.25
CA GLN A 345 18.51 8.75 9.21
C GLN A 345 17.79 8.13 10.42
N THR A 346 16.85 7.22 10.16
CA THR A 346 16.23 6.40 11.21
C THR A 346 17.12 5.21 11.56
N PHE A 347 17.16 4.79 12.82
CA PHE A 347 17.88 3.62 13.31
C PHE A 347 17.25 3.02 14.59
N TRP A 348 15.91 3.07 14.72
CA TRP A 348 15.14 2.59 15.87
C TRP A 348 15.33 1.10 16.20
N LYS A 349 15.85 0.32 15.25
CA LYS A 349 16.37 -1.03 15.42
C LYS A 349 17.53 -1.29 14.46
N TRP A 350 18.29 -2.34 14.73
CA TRP A 350 19.25 -2.85 13.74
C TRP A 350 18.50 -3.41 12.50
N PRO A 351 18.90 -3.06 11.26
CA PRO A 351 18.27 -3.58 10.05
C PRO A 351 18.32 -5.12 9.97
N ALA A 352 17.20 -5.73 9.60
CA ALA A 352 17.09 -7.18 9.43
C ALA A 352 17.77 -7.68 8.15
N TYR A 353 17.67 -6.91 7.07
CA TYR A 353 18.15 -7.28 5.73
C TYR A 353 19.02 -6.20 5.07
N ASN A 354 18.89 -4.93 5.48
CA ASN A 354 19.49 -3.77 4.80
C ASN A 354 20.51 -3.06 5.71
N SER A 355 21.57 -3.78 6.09
CA SER A 355 22.64 -3.25 6.96
C SER A 355 23.41 -2.09 6.32
N PRO A 356 24.12 -1.25 7.10
CA PRO A 356 25.06 -0.27 6.57
C PRO A 356 26.10 -0.88 5.62
N PHE A 357 26.57 -0.09 4.67
CA PHE A 357 27.56 -0.43 3.64
C PHE A 357 27.15 -1.58 2.71
N SER A 358 25.86 -1.66 2.42
CA SER A 358 25.26 -2.68 1.55
C SER A 358 25.14 -2.25 0.09
N GLY A 359 25.56 -1.03 -0.26
CA GLY A 359 25.44 -0.48 -1.62
C GLY A 359 24.01 -0.15 -2.03
N VAL A 360 23.06 -0.16 -1.09
CA VAL A 360 21.64 0.13 -1.38
C VAL A 360 21.21 1.54 -0.99
N SER A 361 22.05 2.34 -0.33
CA SER A 361 21.62 3.67 0.15
C SER A 361 21.23 4.62 -0.98
N ALA A 362 20.31 5.53 -0.68
CA ALA A 362 19.88 6.55 -1.63
C ALA A 362 21.05 7.42 -2.12
N GLU A 363 21.95 7.84 -1.22
CA GLU A 363 23.15 8.59 -1.59
C GLU A 363 24.05 7.83 -2.57
N TYR A 364 24.30 6.54 -2.31
CA TYR A 364 25.13 5.71 -3.16
C TYR A 364 24.52 5.52 -4.54
N GLN A 365 23.24 5.13 -4.59
CA GLN A 365 22.56 4.85 -5.84
C GLN A 365 22.34 6.11 -6.69
N LYS A 366 22.14 7.29 -6.10
CA LYS A 366 22.07 8.56 -6.85
C LYS A 366 23.33 8.85 -7.66
N LYS A 367 24.50 8.38 -7.22
CA LYS A 367 25.78 8.57 -7.92
C LYS A 367 25.98 7.56 -9.06
N ASN A 368 25.28 6.43 -9.03
CA ASN A 368 25.38 5.38 -10.03
C ASN A 368 24.17 5.40 -10.98
N ARG A 369 24.39 5.81 -12.24
CA ARG A 369 23.34 5.89 -13.28
C ARG A 369 22.69 4.54 -13.61
N ASP A 370 23.40 3.47 -13.34
CA ASP A 370 22.92 2.11 -13.58
C ASP A 370 22.22 1.53 -12.36
N SER A 371 22.10 2.24 -11.23
CA SER A 371 21.40 1.74 -10.04
C SER A 371 19.90 1.55 -10.23
N ILE A 372 19.25 0.82 -9.30
CA ILE A 372 17.79 0.65 -9.26
C ILE A 372 17.11 2.01 -9.03
N LEU A 373 17.67 2.87 -8.18
CA LEU A 373 17.11 4.21 -7.94
C LEU A 373 17.13 5.06 -9.20
N SER A 374 18.29 5.15 -9.86
CA SER A 374 18.43 5.91 -11.10
C SER A 374 17.52 5.37 -12.21
N HIS A 375 17.32 4.05 -12.27
CA HIS A 375 16.36 3.41 -13.16
C HIS A 375 14.92 3.79 -12.83
N THR A 376 14.53 3.74 -11.56
CA THR A 376 13.19 4.09 -11.09
C THR A 376 12.87 5.56 -11.38
N MET A 377 13.81 6.46 -11.11
CA MET A 377 13.64 7.90 -11.38
C MET A 377 13.40 8.20 -12.87
N ARG A 378 14.03 7.46 -13.79
CA ARG A 378 13.76 7.60 -15.24
C ARG A 378 12.33 7.21 -15.59
N TRP A 379 11.86 6.07 -15.10
CA TRP A 379 10.48 5.61 -15.35
C TRP A 379 9.43 6.46 -14.66
N ALA A 380 9.70 6.94 -13.46
CA ALA A 380 8.83 7.87 -12.77
C ALA A 380 8.75 9.22 -13.48
N GLY A 381 9.88 9.74 -13.97
CA GLY A 381 9.93 10.94 -14.82
C GLY A 381 9.11 10.77 -16.11
N PHE A 382 9.33 9.66 -16.82
CA PHE A 382 8.52 9.28 -17.99
C PHE A 382 7.02 9.22 -17.65
N ARG A 383 6.64 8.54 -16.57
CA ARG A 383 5.23 8.40 -16.16
C ARG A 383 4.61 9.75 -15.77
N LYS A 384 5.38 10.66 -15.17
CA LYS A 384 4.96 12.02 -14.86
C LYS A 384 4.69 12.85 -16.11
N GLU A 385 5.47 12.68 -17.17
CA GLU A 385 5.23 13.33 -18.47
C GLU A 385 4.05 12.69 -19.24
N ASN A 386 3.57 11.52 -18.81
CA ASN A 386 2.55 10.74 -19.48
C ASN A 386 1.38 10.32 -18.57
N HIS A 387 0.79 11.28 -17.85
CA HIS A 387 -0.38 11.04 -16.98
C HIS A 387 -1.59 10.40 -17.69
N TRP A 388 -1.70 10.53 -19.03
CA TRP A 388 -2.74 9.88 -19.83
C TRP A 388 -2.67 8.35 -19.77
N LEU A 389 -1.50 7.77 -19.44
CA LEU A 389 -1.33 6.34 -19.25
C LEU A 389 -2.20 5.78 -18.13
N ASP A 390 -2.58 6.59 -17.14
CA ASP A 390 -3.40 6.14 -16.01
C ASP A 390 -4.73 5.52 -16.46
N ARG A 391 -5.32 6.04 -17.56
CA ARG A 391 -6.60 5.58 -18.13
C ARG A 391 -6.49 5.10 -19.58
N ALA A 392 -5.27 4.94 -20.10
CA ALA A 392 -5.07 4.47 -21.46
C ALA A 392 -5.62 3.06 -21.65
N ASN A 393 -6.21 2.81 -22.82
CA ASN A 393 -6.60 1.47 -23.25
C ASN A 393 -5.37 0.70 -23.70
N ILE A 394 -5.33 -0.61 -23.44
CA ILE A 394 -4.23 -1.49 -23.84
C ILE A 394 -4.65 -2.41 -24.98
N GLU A 395 -3.82 -2.47 -26.02
CA GLU A 395 -4.02 -3.30 -27.21
C GLU A 395 -2.79 -4.18 -27.42
N PHE A 396 -2.91 -5.49 -27.25
CA PHE A 396 -1.77 -6.40 -27.44
C PHE A 396 -1.40 -6.53 -28.92
N LEU A 397 -0.11 -6.41 -29.21
CA LEU A 397 0.48 -6.61 -30.53
C LEU A 397 1.29 -7.92 -30.62
N CYS A 398 1.82 -8.39 -29.49
CA CYS A 398 2.59 -9.63 -29.39
C CYS A 398 2.41 -10.25 -28.01
N LYS A 399 2.11 -11.54 -27.94
CA LYS A 399 1.83 -12.31 -26.72
C LYS A 399 2.67 -13.59 -26.67
N GLU A 400 3.98 -13.46 -26.79
CA GLU A 400 4.90 -14.59 -26.71
C GLU A 400 5.35 -14.82 -25.27
N GLU A 401 5.86 -16.01 -24.96
CA GLU A 401 6.30 -16.35 -23.59
C GLU A 401 7.35 -15.38 -23.06
N LYS A 402 8.31 -15.00 -23.91
CA LYS A 402 9.46 -14.16 -23.54
C LYS A 402 9.39 -12.73 -24.06
N LEU A 403 8.42 -12.41 -24.91
CA LEU A 403 8.25 -11.10 -25.54
C LEU A 403 6.79 -10.65 -25.45
N LEU A 404 6.57 -9.54 -24.76
CA LEU A 404 5.25 -8.91 -24.66
C LEU A 404 5.30 -7.56 -25.33
N VAL A 405 4.42 -7.34 -26.30
CA VAL A 405 4.26 -6.04 -26.95
C VAL A 405 2.80 -5.63 -26.85
N TYR A 406 2.57 -4.41 -26.40
CA TYR A 406 1.25 -3.81 -26.44
C TYR A 406 1.35 -2.32 -26.81
N ARG A 407 0.21 -1.76 -27.20
CA ARG A 407 0.03 -0.35 -27.49
C ARG A 407 -0.93 0.22 -26.46
N LEU A 408 -0.55 1.35 -25.88
CA LEU A 408 -1.38 2.16 -25.00
C LEU A 408 -1.97 3.29 -25.84
N VAL A 409 -3.29 3.43 -25.83
CA VAL A 409 -4.02 4.43 -26.62
C VAL A 409 -4.99 5.21 -25.75
N ASP A 410 -5.01 6.52 -25.98
CA ASP A 410 -5.98 7.47 -25.43
C ASP A 410 -6.20 8.57 -26.49
N GLU A 411 -7.24 9.39 -26.36
CA GLU A 411 -7.66 10.36 -27.38
C GLU A 411 -6.50 11.14 -28.06
N GLY A 412 -6.11 10.71 -29.27
CA GLY A 412 -5.04 11.33 -30.06
C GLY A 412 -3.60 10.99 -29.65
N ARG A 413 -3.39 10.08 -28.68
CA ARG A 413 -2.08 9.60 -28.21
C ARG A 413 -1.96 8.10 -28.38
N SER A 414 -0.76 7.65 -28.68
CA SER A 414 -0.42 6.24 -28.83
C SER A 414 1.02 6.04 -28.38
N LEU A 415 1.27 4.99 -27.61
CA LEU A 415 2.60 4.57 -27.20
C LEU A 415 2.71 3.06 -27.35
N LYS A 416 3.77 2.58 -27.99
CA LYS A 416 4.08 1.15 -28.03
C LYS A 416 5.05 0.81 -26.91
N VAL A 417 4.76 -0.26 -26.19
CA VAL A 417 5.62 -0.79 -25.12
C VAL A 417 6.06 -2.20 -25.50
N ILE A 418 7.36 -2.47 -25.38
CA ILE A 418 7.94 -3.77 -25.64
C ILE A 418 8.73 -4.24 -24.42
N HIS A 419 8.40 -5.42 -23.90
CA HIS A 419 9.09 -6.04 -22.78
C HIS A 419 9.77 -7.34 -23.20
N ASN A 420 11.03 -7.51 -22.81
CA ASN A 420 11.81 -8.72 -23.05
C ASN A 420 12.15 -9.42 -21.73
N LEU A 421 11.66 -10.65 -21.53
CA LEU A 421 11.99 -11.51 -20.38
C LEU A 421 13.14 -12.48 -20.65
N SER A 422 13.66 -12.51 -21.87
CA SER A 422 14.76 -13.42 -22.21
C SER A 422 16.12 -12.87 -21.78
N ASN A 423 17.09 -13.76 -21.71
CA ASN A 423 18.50 -13.45 -21.51
C ASN A 423 19.23 -13.07 -22.83
N GLY A 424 18.49 -12.89 -23.92
CA GLY A 424 19.03 -12.53 -25.24
C GLY A 424 18.34 -11.27 -25.80
N GLU A 425 18.97 -10.65 -26.80
CA GLU A 425 18.32 -9.56 -27.55
C GLU A 425 17.12 -10.11 -28.33
N MET A 426 16.00 -9.40 -28.30
CA MET A 426 14.83 -9.69 -29.12
C MET A 426 14.54 -8.55 -30.09
N VAL A 427 13.94 -8.85 -31.23
CA VAL A 427 13.62 -7.87 -32.26
C VAL A 427 12.13 -7.90 -32.56
N PHE A 428 11.47 -6.74 -32.49
CA PHE A 428 10.09 -6.55 -32.90
C PHE A 428 9.98 -5.32 -33.79
N GLU A 429 9.48 -5.47 -35.03
CA GLU A 429 9.32 -4.37 -36.00
C GLU A 429 10.59 -3.51 -36.19
N GLY A 430 11.77 -4.13 -36.16
CA GLY A 430 13.06 -3.44 -36.33
C GLY A 430 13.63 -2.82 -35.05
N VAL A 431 12.89 -2.85 -33.95
CA VAL A 431 13.33 -2.41 -32.62
C VAL A 431 14.09 -3.53 -31.94
N ARG A 432 15.32 -3.25 -31.50
CA ARG A 432 16.12 -4.18 -30.70
C ARG A 432 15.88 -3.91 -29.22
N VAL A 433 15.46 -4.95 -28.51
CA VAL A 433 15.12 -4.88 -27.10
C VAL A 433 16.12 -5.73 -26.34
N GLN A 434 16.90 -5.08 -25.49
CA GLN A 434 17.96 -5.73 -24.72
C GLN A 434 17.39 -6.77 -23.75
N PRO A 435 18.21 -7.74 -23.29
CA PRO A 435 17.79 -8.68 -22.25
C PRO A 435 17.21 -7.95 -21.03
N TYR A 436 16.12 -8.49 -20.47
CA TYR A 436 15.45 -7.94 -19.28
C TYR A 436 15.15 -6.44 -19.31
N SER A 437 14.79 -5.91 -20.48
CA SER A 437 14.56 -4.47 -20.68
C SER A 437 13.15 -4.16 -21.17
N THR A 438 12.81 -2.87 -21.16
CA THR A 438 11.56 -2.32 -21.67
C THR A 438 11.88 -1.15 -22.57
N GLU A 439 11.29 -1.15 -23.76
CA GLU A 439 11.38 -0.05 -24.73
C GLU A 439 10.01 0.59 -24.91
N VAL A 440 9.99 1.91 -25.09
CA VAL A 440 8.78 2.69 -25.38
C VAL A 440 8.99 3.52 -26.65
N ILE A 441 8.01 3.51 -27.55
CA ILE A 441 8.11 4.09 -28.91
C ILE A 441 6.83 4.83 -29.29
#